data_AF-A0A973Z0L1-F1
#
_entry.id   AF-A0A973Z0L1-F1
#
_cell.length_a   1.000
_cell.length_b   1.000
_cell.length_c   1.000
_cell.angle_alpha   90.00
_cell.angle_beta   90.00
_cell.angle_gamma   90.00
#
_symmetry.space_group_name_H-M   'P 1'
#
loop_
_entity.id
_entity.type
_entity.pdbx_description
1 polymer ?
#
loop_
_entity_poly.entity_id
_entity_poly.type
_entity_poly.pdbx_seq_one_letter_code
_entity_poly.pdbx_strand_id
1 'polypeptide(L)'
;MTPRVVLAGASGYGRLYLREIAALEAEGLVRLTGVCDVDPLDGEARRLVGDRPVCADLTALMGDADIGIVSTPMHTHVPLAHQVLDAGAHLLLEKPPTPTLADWHDLVDRSAGRLVQVGFQSLGSRATHRLADLMRSGALGEIRGIGVCGTWSRDDGYYTRAPWAGRRTLDGAPVVDGALTNPFAHGIATALALDGSTGVDDVHDIELELLRSRDIEADDTSCLRLRTRNGTVVVVAVTLCAEVVREPVLVVHGSRKRAELHYTEHRLVIDGIEERYRHVSPLRNLLDHLADPAVPLHAPLVETGAFTRVLEAVRTAPDPIPIDPAWLRRNGKRVDVDGVDHVVAKAAEHLRTFAELEVPWSPLAGVARYGWDGVRLPLVVPRPALHPVRTLGGVVVTGEHPDDHPWHRGMGLALPDVNGVNLWGGHVPGELGRVEETGPGELAWCDQAGGVLLRERRRVRRRVVSGGWELEWTSVLTAEVDVVLHSSAGKGREGAGGWFWRLPDLDPLSVRVYSPNGAGEAEVDGRTAPWLAVVVADPERPWTAVLSGPTDPWFVRVSPYQGIGSAPAWAAPVVLGPGQRREIAVRVAFYDGVRTP
;
A
#
# COMPACT_ATOMS: atom_id res chain seq x y z
N MET A 1 35.99 -3.94 -26.89
CA MET A 1 35.91 -5.42 -26.80
C MET A 1 34.43 -5.76 -26.82
N THR A 2 33.99 -6.76 -27.60
CA THR A 2 32.57 -7.16 -27.64
C THR A 2 32.23 -7.96 -26.38
N PRO A 3 31.31 -7.49 -25.51
CA PRO A 3 30.95 -8.19 -24.28
C PRO A 3 30.42 -9.60 -24.54
N ARG A 4 30.81 -10.52 -23.68
CA ARG A 4 30.40 -11.92 -23.73
C ARG A 4 29.32 -12.19 -22.71
N VAL A 5 28.28 -12.87 -23.16
CA VAL A 5 27.06 -13.07 -22.38
C VAL A 5 26.77 -14.54 -22.18
N VAL A 6 26.39 -14.90 -20.96
CA VAL A 6 25.79 -16.19 -20.61
C VAL A 6 24.35 -15.94 -20.18
N LEU A 7 23.42 -16.77 -20.64
CA LEU A 7 22.01 -16.70 -20.24
C LEU A 7 21.62 -17.90 -19.38
N ALA A 8 21.09 -17.66 -18.18
CA ALA A 8 20.42 -18.66 -17.36
C ALA A 8 18.89 -18.54 -17.50
N GLY A 9 18.24 -19.64 -17.87
CA GLY A 9 16.81 -19.70 -18.18
C GLY A 9 16.52 -19.22 -19.60
N ALA A 10 16.38 -20.17 -20.54
CA ALA A 10 16.14 -19.91 -21.96
C ALA A 10 14.67 -20.11 -22.37
N SER A 11 13.81 -20.42 -21.42
CA SER A 11 12.36 -20.61 -21.60
C SER A 11 11.56 -19.38 -21.16
N GLY A 12 10.28 -19.31 -21.53
CA GLY A 12 9.40 -18.19 -21.15
C GLY A 12 9.97 -16.85 -21.61
N TYR A 13 10.22 -15.93 -20.67
CA TYR A 13 10.80 -14.62 -20.96
C TYR A 13 12.25 -14.70 -21.46
N GLY A 14 13.01 -15.72 -21.04
CA GLY A 14 14.38 -15.96 -21.50
C GLY A 14 14.49 -16.19 -23.01
N ARG A 15 13.43 -16.66 -23.65
CA ARG A 15 13.33 -16.75 -25.13
C ARG A 15 13.46 -15.38 -25.78
N LEU A 16 12.92 -14.32 -25.16
CA LEU A 16 13.02 -12.95 -25.68
C LEU A 16 14.46 -12.45 -25.57
N TYR A 17 15.15 -12.71 -24.45
CA TYR A 17 16.58 -12.43 -24.35
C TYR A 17 17.41 -13.18 -25.38
N LEU A 18 17.13 -14.46 -25.66
CA LEU A 18 17.86 -15.17 -26.73
C LEU A 18 17.68 -14.53 -28.10
N ARG A 19 16.47 -14.10 -28.44
CA ARG A 19 16.20 -13.39 -29.70
C ARG A 19 16.95 -12.06 -29.76
N GLU A 20 16.93 -11.31 -28.66
CA GLU A 20 17.63 -10.04 -28.55
C GLU A 20 19.16 -10.20 -28.63
N ILE A 21 19.72 -11.16 -27.89
CA ILE A 21 21.15 -11.48 -27.92
C ILE A 21 21.57 -11.87 -29.34
N ALA A 22 20.80 -12.70 -30.03
CA ALA A 22 21.10 -13.09 -31.41
C ALA A 22 21.10 -11.89 -32.37
N ALA A 23 20.16 -10.95 -32.22
CA ALA A 23 20.12 -9.73 -33.01
C ALA A 23 21.33 -8.81 -32.71
N LEU A 24 21.64 -8.59 -31.43
CA LEU A 24 22.79 -7.78 -31.02
C LEU A 24 24.13 -8.42 -31.38
N GLU A 25 24.22 -9.75 -31.38
CA GLU A 25 25.40 -10.50 -31.83
C GLU A 25 25.60 -10.36 -33.34
N ALA A 26 24.53 -10.35 -34.14
CA ALA A 26 24.61 -10.06 -35.57
C ALA A 26 25.10 -8.62 -35.86
N GLU A 27 24.86 -7.68 -34.93
CA GLU A 27 25.40 -6.32 -34.96
C GLU A 27 26.82 -6.21 -34.39
N GLY A 28 27.40 -7.30 -33.86
CA GLY A 28 28.73 -7.32 -33.24
C GLY A 28 28.79 -6.64 -31.86
N LEU A 29 27.64 -6.39 -31.24
CA LEU A 29 27.51 -5.68 -29.95
C LEU A 29 27.63 -6.61 -28.74
N VAL A 30 27.33 -7.90 -28.90
CA VAL A 30 27.53 -8.94 -27.87
C VAL A 30 27.98 -10.24 -28.50
N ARG A 31 28.43 -11.20 -27.68
CA ARG A 31 28.65 -12.58 -28.10
C ARG A 31 28.06 -13.54 -27.08
N LEU A 32 27.15 -14.41 -27.51
CA LEU A 32 26.65 -15.49 -26.64
C LEU A 32 27.74 -16.54 -26.47
N THR A 33 28.07 -16.91 -25.23
CA THR A 33 29.08 -17.93 -24.93
C THR A 33 28.50 -19.21 -24.36
N GLY A 34 27.31 -19.18 -23.78
CA GLY A 34 26.64 -20.37 -23.26
C GLY A 34 25.24 -20.09 -22.73
N VAL A 35 24.48 -21.17 -22.52
CA VAL A 35 23.15 -21.12 -21.91
C VAL A 35 23.05 -22.11 -20.76
N CYS A 36 22.68 -21.61 -19.57
CA CYS A 36 22.35 -22.43 -18.42
C CYS A 36 20.85 -22.75 -18.43
N ASP A 37 20.49 -24.02 -18.56
CA ASP A 37 19.10 -24.46 -18.40
C ASP A 37 19.05 -25.86 -17.78
N VAL A 38 18.06 -26.08 -16.92
CA VAL A 38 17.83 -27.38 -16.27
C VAL A 38 16.99 -28.30 -17.16
N ASP A 39 16.20 -27.70 -18.05
CA ASP A 39 15.37 -28.41 -19.01
C ASP A 39 16.01 -28.39 -20.40
N PRO A 40 15.72 -29.39 -21.25
CA PRO A 40 16.13 -29.36 -22.64
C PRO A 40 15.57 -28.13 -23.36
N LEU A 41 16.43 -27.47 -24.13
CA LEU A 41 16.04 -26.36 -24.99
C LEU A 41 15.05 -26.79 -26.07
N ASP A 42 13.99 -26.00 -26.27
CA ASP A 42 13.08 -26.22 -27.40
C ASP A 42 13.75 -25.94 -28.76
N GLY A 43 13.04 -26.24 -29.85
CA GLY A 43 13.59 -26.10 -31.20
C GLY A 43 14.00 -24.69 -31.58
N GLU A 44 13.35 -23.64 -31.05
CA GLU A 44 13.74 -22.26 -31.32
C GLU A 44 14.96 -21.86 -30.50
N ALA A 45 14.95 -22.14 -29.19
CA ALA A 45 16.11 -21.97 -28.32
C ALA A 45 17.36 -22.58 -28.95
N ARG A 46 17.28 -23.87 -29.32
CA ARG A 46 18.43 -24.62 -29.81
C ARG A 46 18.98 -24.03 -31.10
N ARG A 47 18.12 -23.53 -31.99
CA ARG A 47 18.54 -22.83 -33.22
C ARG A 47 19.27 -21.52 -32.91
N LEU A 48 18.76 -20.72 -31.97
CA LEU A 48 19.38 -19.44 -31.59
C LEU A 48 20.73 -19.66 -30.87
N VAL A 49 20.82 -20.70 -30.04
CA VAL A 49 22.06 -21.05 -29.33
C VAL A 49 23.12 -21.62 -30.29
N GLY A 50 22.72 -22.40 -31.29
CA GLY A 50 23.66 -23.08 -32.19
C GLY A 50 24.52 -24.08 -31.45
N ASP A 51 25.80 -24.19 -31.80
CA ASP A 51 26.74 -25.18 -31.22
C ASP A 51 27.36 -24.77 -29.88
N ARG A 52 26.88 -23.68 -29.28
CA ARG A 52 27.40 -23.17 -28.02
C ARG A 52 27.05 -24.12 -26.85
N PRO A 53 27.87 -24.15 -25.79
CA PRO A 53 27.60 -24.97 -24.60
C PRO A 53 26.23 -24.70 -23.97
N VAL A 54 25.56 -25.78 -23.60
CA VAL A 54 24.31 -25.78 -22.82
C VAL A 54 24.45 -26.80 -21.69
N CYS A 55 24.29 -26.37 -20.45
CA CYS A 55 24.27 -27.26 -19.29
C CYS A 55 23.49 -26.66 -18.12
N ALA A 56 23.35 -27.40 -17.02
CA ALA A 56 22.65 -26.93 -15.82
C ALA A 56 23.55 -26.20 -14.80
N ASP A 57 24.85 -26.07 -15.09
CA ASP A 57 25.84 -25.46 -14.20
C ASP A 57 26.24 -24.08 -14.74
N LEU A 58 25.64 -23.03 -14.18
CA LEU A 58 25.94 -21.65 -14.57
C LEU A 58 27.40 -21.29 -14.29
N THR A 59 27.97 -21.74 -13.18
CA THR A 59 29.37 -21.45 -12.82
C THR A 59 30.34 -22.00 -13.87
N ALA A 60 30.09 -23.21 -14.39
CA ALA A 60 30.88 -23.80 -15.46
C ALA A 60 30.82 -23.00 -16.78
N LEU A 61 29.71 -22.30 -17.03
CA LEU A 61 29.52 -21.48 -18.24
C LEU A 61 30.05 -20.06 -18.08
N MET A 62 30.13 -19.54 -16.86
CA MET A 62 30.57 -18.18 -16.61
C MET A 62 31.98 -17.93 -17.13
N GLY A 63 32.92 -18.87 -16.94
CA GLY A 63 34.27 -18.80 -17.52
C GLY A 63 34.88 -17.40 -17.42
N ASP A 64 34.97 -16.72 -18.56
CA ASP A 64 35.45 -15.35 -18.70
C ASP A 64 34.37 -14.38 -19.25
N ALA A 65 33.10 -14.76 -19.20
CA ALA A 65 31.95 -13.93 -19.58
C ALA A 65 31.92 -12.59 -18.83
N ASP A 66 31.52 -11.54 -19.55
CA ASP A 66 31.45 -10.19 -19.02
C ASP A 66 30.08 -9.90 -18.38
N ILE A 67 29.02 -10.58 -18.84
CA ILE A 67 27.64 -10.41 -18.38
C ILE A 67 26.97 -11.77 -18.18
N GLY A 68 26.37 -11.98 -17.02
CA GLY A 68 25.38 -13.03 -16.80
C GLY A 68 23.97 -12.45 -16.87
N ILE A 69 23.08 -13.12 -17.61
CA ILE A 69 21.66 -12.79 -17.67
C ILE A 69 20.90 -13.89 -16.93
N VAL A 70 20.12 -13.55 -15.91
CA VAL A 70 19.34 -14.51 -15.12
C VAL A 70 17.86 -14.24 -15.36
N SER A 71 17.20 -15.15 -16.10
CA SER A 71 15.77 -15.12 -16.45
C SER A 71 15.07 -16.42 -16.04
N THR A 72 15.31 -16.86 -14.80
CA THR A 72 14.80 -18.10 -14.21
C THR A 72 13.62 -17.83 -13.27
N PRO A 73 12.97 -18.85 -12.66
CA PRO A 73 11.98 -18.61 -11.62
C PRO A 73 12.57 -17.84 -10.42
N MET A 74 11.82 -16.90 -9.86
CA MET A 74 12.31 -15.92 -8.88
C MET A 74 13.04 -16.52 -7.67
N HIS A 75 12.59 -17.66 -7.13
CA HIS A 75 13.23 -18.32 -5.98
C HIS A 75 14.68 -18.79 -6.27
N THR A 76 15.07 -18.86 -7.54
CA THR A 76 16.44 -19.22 -7.98
C THR A 76 17.31 -18.01 -8.28
N HIS A 77 16.75 -16.79 -8.28
CA HIS A 77 17.46 -15.57 -8.68
C HIS A 77 18.71 -15.32 -7.84
N VAL A 78 18.58 -15.33 -6.51
CA VAL A 78 19.67 -14.95 -5.59
C VAL A 78 20.86 -15.91 -5.71
N PRO A 79 20.69 -17.25 -5.62
CA PRO A 79 21.80 -18.18 -5.81
C PRO A 79 22.49 -18.04 -7.18
N LEU A 80 21.74 -17.82 -8.25
CA LEU A 80 22.31 -17.67 -9.61
C LEU A 80 23.01 -16.32 -9.79
N ALA A 81 22.43 -15.24 -9.25
CA ALA A 81 23.02 -13.92 -9.23
C ALA A 81 24.37 -13.93 -8.49
N HIS A 82 24.47 -14.68 -7.39
CA HIS A 82 25.74 -14.85 -6.67
C HIS A 82 26.81 -15.51 -7.54
N GLN A 83 26.46 -16.57 -8.28
CA GLN A 83 27.39 -17.21 -9.20
C GLN A 83 27.91 -16.26 -10.28
N VAL A 84 27.04 -15.41 -10.84
CA VAL A 84 27.44 -14.38 -11.83
C VAL A 84 28.40 -13.36 -11.21
N LEU A 85 28.07 -12.85 -10.02
CA LEU A 85 28.88 -11.83 -9.34
C LEU A 85 30.22 -12.40 -8.84
N ASP A 86 30.25 -13.66 -8.39
CA ASP A 86 31.47 -14.38 -7.99
C ASP A 86 32.45 -14.60 -9.12
N ALA A 87 31.93 -14.84 -10.33
CA ALA A 87 32.74 -14.90 -11.54
C ALA A 87 33.31 -13.52 -11.92
N GLY A 88 32.90 -12.45 -11.23
CA GLY A 88 33.30 -11.10 -11.58
C GLY A 88 32.68 -10.66 -12.90
N ALA A 89 31.43 -11.00 -13.16
CA ALA A 89 30.66 -10.49 -14.29
C ALA A 89 29.66 -9.43 -13.84
N HIS A 90 29.16 -8.64 -14.79
CA HIS A 90 27.98 -7.81 -14.61
C HIS A 90 26.71 -8.65 -14.71
N LEU A 91 25.61 -8.16 -14.15
CA LEU A 91 24.37 -8.92 -14.05
C LEU A 91 23.20 -8.17 -14.68
N LEU A 92 22.44 -8.86 -15.53
CA LEU A 92 21.07 -8.51 -15.87
C LEU A 92 20.15 -9.53 -15.20
N LEU A 93 19.37 -9.09 -14.22
CA LEU A 93 18.51 -9.95 -13.41
C LEU A 93 17.04 -9.67 -13.72
N GLU A 94 16.27 -10.68 -14.10
CA GLU A 94 14.83 -10.49 -14.33
C GLU A 94 14.08 -10.06 -13.08
N LYS A 95 12.92 -9.44 -13.30
CA LYS A 95 12.04 -8.99 -12.21
C LYS A 95 11.14 -10.14 -11.73
N PRO A 96 10.72 -10.11 -10.46
CA PRO A 96 11.29 -9.33 -9.35
C PRO A 96 12.74 -9.72 -9.03
N PRO A 97 13.58 -8.79 -8.55
CA PRO A 97 15.00 -9.08 -8.36
C PRO A 97 15.23 -10.15 -7.28
N THR A 98 14.55 -10.06 -6.14
CA THR A 98 14.73 -11.00 -5.02
C THR A 98 13.40 -11.38 -4.36
N PRO A 99 13.33 -12.54 -3.70
CA PRO A 99 12.12 -13.00 -3.02
C PRO A 99 11.89 -12.35 -1.65
N THR A 100 12.91 -11.75 -1.04
CA THR A 100 12.83 -11.04 0.24
C THR A 100 13.64 -9.74 0.23
N LEU A 101 13.31 -8.84 1.17
CA LEU A 101 14.10 -7.63 1.39
C LEU A 101 15.50 -7.93 1.93
N ALA A 102 15.65 -8.98 2.73
CA ALA A 102 16.96 -9.41 3.24
C ALA A 102 17.89 -9.85 2.09
N ASP A 103 17.37 -10.66 1.16
CA ASP A 103 18.11 -11.09 -0.02
C ASP A 103 18.47 -9.91 -0.93
N TRP A 104 17.63 -8.87 -0.98
CA TRP A 104 17.95 -7.66 -1.73
C TRP A 104 19.13 -6.92 -1.13
N HIS A 105 19.19 -6.76 0.19
CA HIS A 105 20.33 -6.15 0.87
C HIS A 105 21.62 -6.95 0.62
N ASP A 106 21.56 -8.27 0.79
CA ASP A 106 22.68 -9.16 0.52
C ASP A 106 23.16 -9.03 -0.93
N LEU A 107 22.25 -9.04 -1.91
CA LEU A 107 22.61 -8.89 -3.31
C LEU A 107 23.19 -7.50 -3.64
N VAL A 108 22.69 -6.43 -3.02
CA VAL A 108 23.25 -5.09 -3.15
C VAL A 108 24.68 -5.05 -2.63
N ASP A 109 24.93 -5.55 -1.42
CA ASP A 109 26.27 -5.57 -0.82
C ASP A 109 27.24 -6.39 -1.67
N ARG A 110 26.79 -7.54 -2.16
CA ARG A 110 27.57 -8.44 -2.99
C ARG A 110 27.84 -7.91 -4.40
N SER A 111 26.99 -6.99 -4.88
CA SER A 111 27.17 -6.35 -6.18
C SER A 111 28.24 -5.25 -6.19
N ALA A 112 28.90 -4.97 -5.06
CA ALA A 112 29.93 -3.94 -4.96
C ALA A 112 30.99 -4.05 -6.08
N GLY A 113 31.14 -2.99 -6.85
CA GLY A 113 32.07 -2.93 -7.99
C GLY A 113 31.55 -3.59 -9.28
N ARG A 114 30.29 -4.06 -9.31
CA ARG A 114 29.63 -4.64 -10.47
C ARG A 114 28.30 -3.95 -10.74
N LEU A 115 27.97 -3.82 -12.02
CA LEU A 115 26.67 -3.37 -12.47
C LEU A 115 25.63 -4.48 -12.32
N VAL A 116 24.48 -4.12 -11.76
CA VAL A 116 23.28 -4.98 -11.74
C VAL A 116 22.10 -4.18 -12.27
N GLN A 117 21.61 -4.56 -13.45
CA GLN A 117 20.40 -4.03 -14.05
C GLN A 117 19.25 -5.02 -13.78
N VAL A 118 18.11 -4.52 -13.32
CA VAL A 118 16.90 -5.33 -13.13
C VAL A 118 15.99 -5.22 -14.36
N GLY A 119 15.33 -6.32 -14.73
CA GLY A 119 14.46 -6.46 -15.91
C GLY A 119 13.18 -5.62 -15.93
N PHE A 120 13.14 -4.45 -15.29
CA PHE A 120 11.99 -3.53 -15.32
C PHE A 120 11.90 -2.76 -16.66
N GLN A 121 11.56 -3.48 -17.74
CA GLN A 121 11.41 -2.98 -19.11
C GLN A 121 10.66 -1.64 -19.24
N SER A 122 9.59 -1.43 -18.46
CA SER A 122 8.81 -0.18 -18.48
C SER A 122 9.64 1.08 -18.18
N LEU A 123 10.72 0.96 -17.42
CA LEU A 123 11.64 2.06 -17.08
C LEU A 123 12.54 2.44 -18.27
N GLY A 124 12.71 1.57 -19.27
CA GLY A 124 13.42 1.90 -20.49
C GLY A 124 12.62 2.73 -21.52
N SER A 125 11.38 3.10 -21.20
CA SER A 125 10.54 3.91 -22.09
C SER A 125 10.89 5.40 -21.98
N ARG A 126 11.13 6.07 -23.12
CA ARG A 126 11.30 7.53 -23.13
C ARG A 126 10.03 8.29 -22.72
N ALA A 127 8.86 7.66 -22.79
CA ALA A 127 7.61 8.21 -22.25
C ALA A 127 7.67 8.36 -20.72
N THR A 128 8.23 7.35 -20.02
CA THR A 128 8.46 7.38 -18.57
C THR A 128 9.39 8.53 -18.19
N HIS A 129 10.52 8.67 -18.89
CA HIS A 129 11.46 9.77 -18.63
C HIS A 129 10.83 11.14 -18.87
N ARG A 130 10.08 11.29 -19.97
CA ARG A 130 9.37 12.54 -20.28
C ARG A 130 8.40 12.93 -19.18
N LEU A 131 7.63 11.96 -18.66
CA LEU A 131 6.68 12.20 -17.59
C LEU A 131 7.37 12.54 -16.26
N ALA A 132 8.46 11.85 -15.93
CA ALA A 132 9.28 12.18 -14.75
C ALA A 132 9.80 13.63 -14.81
N ASP A 133 10.27 14.09 -15.97
CA ASP A 133 10.73 15.48 -16.14
C ASP A 133 9.59 16.50 -16.01
N LEU A 134 8.38 16.17 -16.47
CA LEU A 134 7.19 17.02 -16.29
C LEU A 134 6.77 17.12 -14.81
N MET A 135 6.87 16.02 -14.06
CA MET A 135 6.64 16.02 -12.62
C MET A 135 7.70 16.87 -11.90
N ARG A 136 8.99 16.63 -12.18
CA ARG A 136 10.12 17.32 -11.53
C ARG A 136 10.16 18.81 -11.82
N SER A 137 9.85 19.22 -13.05
CA SER A 137 9.76 20.64 -13.44
C SER A 137 8.52 21.34 -12.87
N GLY A 138 7.62 20.59 -12.21
CA GLY A 138 6.36 21.09 -11.70
C GLY A 138 5.32 21.37 -12.79
N ALA A 139 5.55 21.00 -14.06
CA ALA A 139 4.67 21.33 -15.18
C ALA A 139 3.22 20.82 -15.01
N LEU A 140 3.02 19.77 -14.21
CA LEU A 140 1.69 19.23 -13.87
C LEU A 140 1.03 19.93 -12.66
N GLY A 141 1.75 20.83 -11.98
CA GLY A 141 1.36 21.41 -10.69
C GLY A 141 1.84 20.56 -9.51
N GLU A 142 1.19 20.74 -8.37
CA GLU A 142 1.39 19.89 -7.20
C GLU A 142 0.84 18.49 -7.50
N ILE A 143 1.65 17.45 -7.26
CA ILE A 143 1.26 16.07 -7.51
C ILE A 143 0.39 15.59 -6.34
N ARG A 144 -0.89 15.33 -6.61
CA ARG A 144 -1.84 14.80 -5.63
C ARG A 144 -1.68 13.30 -5.42
N GLY A 145 -1.19 12.60 -6.44
CA GLY A 145 -0.86 11.18 -6.37
C GLY A 145 -0.76 10.52 -7.75
N ILE A 146 -0.49 9.21 -7.72
CA ILE A 146 -0.32 8.37 -8.90
C ILE A 146 -1.26 7.17 -8.79
N GLY A 147 -2.17 7.01 -9.76
CA GLY A 147 -3.01 5.83 -9.90
C GLY A 147 -2.41 4.85 -10.91
N VAL A 148 -2.49 3.54 -10.65
CA VAL A 148 -2.17 2.49 -11.62
C VAL A 148 -3.36 1.55 -11.69
N CYS A 149 -3.91 1.35 -12.88
CA CYS A 149 -4.97 0.39 -13.13
C CYS A 149 -4.52 -0.68 -14.12
N GLY A 150 -4.86 -1.94 -13.84
CA GLY A 150 -4.55 -3.07 -14.72
C GLY A 150 -5.65 -4.12 -14.71
N THR A 151 -6.28 -4.36 -15.85
CA THR A 151 -7.38 -5.32 -15.99
C THR A 151 -7.00 -6.38 -17.01
N TRP A 152 -6.28 -7.41 -16.57
CA TRP A 152 -5.95 -8.57 -17.39
C TRP A 152 -6.85 -9.74 -17.04
N SER A 153 -6.87 -10.74 -17.93
CA SER A 153 -7.52 -12.01 -17.65
C SER A 153 -6.56 -13.17 -17.88
N ARG A 154 -6.44 -14.06 -16.89
CA ARG A 154 -5.64 -15.27 -16.94
C ARG A 154 -6.53 -16.49 -16.72
N ASP A 155 -6.33 -17.49 -17.55
CA ASP A 155 -7.07 -18.75 -17.47
C ASP A 155 -6.40 -19.71 -16.48
N ASP A 156 -7.01 -20.88 -16.26
CA ASP A 156 -6.44 -21.90 -15.37
C ASP A 156 -5.04 -22.36 -15.80
N GLY A 157 -4.76 -22.34 -17.12
CA GLY A 157 -3.46 -22.72 -17.68
C GLY A 157 -2.32 -21.83 -17.19
N TYR A 158 -2.61 -20.54 -16.95
CA TYR A 158 -1.66 -19.64 -16.30
C TYR A 158 -1.25 -20.15 -14.91
N TYR A 159 -2.19 -20.60 -14.08
CA TYR A 159 -1.91 -21.04 -12.71
C TYR A 159 -1.32 -22.46 -12.64
N THR A 160 -1.41 -23.25 -13.72
CA THR A 160 -0.78 -24.58 -13.80
C THR A 160 0.49 -24.60 -14.67
N ARG A 161 0.97 -23.43 -15.13
CA ARG A 161 2.12 -23.34 -16.05
C ARG A 161 3.43 -23.84 -15.47
N ALA A 162 3.55 -23.79 -14.15
CA ALA A 162 4.73 -24.20 -13.40
C ALA A 162 4.35 -24.49 -11.93
N PRO A 163 5.13 -25.29 -11.19
CA PRO A 163 4.83 -25.63 -9.80
C PRO A 163 4.69 -24.42 -8.86
N TRP A 164 5.35 -23.31 -9.19
CA TRP A 164 5.38 -22.07 -8.40
C TRP A 164 4.25 -21.08 -8.74
N ALA A 165 3.48 -21.34 -9.80
CA ALA A 165 2.48 -20.40 -10.30
C ALA A 165 1.31 -20.22 -9.30
N GLY A 166 0.93 -18.97 -9.01
CA GLY A 166 -0.10 -18.64 -8.03
C GLY A 166 0.24 -19.02 -6.59
N ARG A 167 1.51 -19.32 -6.29
CA ARG A 167 1.96 -19.70 -4.95
C ARG A 167 2.63 -18.55 -4.21
N ARG A 168 2.54 -18.58 -2.88
CA ARG A 168 3.33 -17.71 -2.00
C ARG A 168 4.65 -18.37 -1.64
N THR A 169 4.65 -19.70 -1.50
CA THR A 169 5.83 -20.50 -1.17
C THR A 169 5.94 -21.77 -2.03
N LEU A 170 7.16 -22.22 -2.28
CA LEU A 170 7.45 -23.51 -2.91
C LEU A 170 8.60 -24.16 -2.14
N ASP A 171 8.40 -25.37 -1.61
CA ASP A 171 9.41 -26.12 -0.85
C ASP A 171 10.08 -25.32 0.28
N GLY A 172 9.30 -24.44 0.94
CA GLY A 172 9.77 -23.55 2.00
C GLY A 172 10.40 -22.24 1.52
N ALA A 173 10.66 -22.08 0.23
CA ALA A 173 11.20 -20.84 -0.35
C ALA A 173 10.08 -19.87 -0.78
N PRO A 174 10.22 -18.55 -0.60
CA PRO A 174 9.23 -17.59 -1.07
C PRO A 174 9.23 -17.45 -2.61
N VAL A 175 8.03 -17.42 -3.20
CA VAL A 175 7.81 -17.20 -4.64
C VAL A 175 6.90 -15.99 -4.90
N VAL A 176 5.94 -15.72 -4.00
CA VAL A 176 5.12 -14.50 -4.04
C VAL A 176 4.56 -14.20 -5.45
N ASP A 177 3.97 -15.19 -6.14
CA ASP A 177 3.48 -15.06 -7.53
C ASP A 177 2.07 -14.46 -7.61
N GLY A 178 1.91 -13.25 -7.05
CA GLY A 178 0.65 -12.51 -7.02
C GLY A 178 0.51 -11.47 -8.14
N ALA A 179 -0.68 -10.92 -8.29
CA ALA A 179 -0.99 -9.91 -9.32
C ALA A 179 -0.09 -8.66 -9.19
N LEU A 180 0.16 -8.19 -7.96
CA LEU A 180 1.02 -7.03 -7.69
C LEU A 180 2.50 -7.31 -7.94
N THR A 181 2.96 -8.51 -7.61
CA THR A 181 4.39 -8.83 -7.53
C THR A 181 4.95 -9.45 -8.80
N ASN A 182 4.12 -10.01 -9.69
CA ASN A 182 4.60 -10.52 -10.98
C ASN A 182 3.96 -9.81 -12.19
N PRO A 183 2.68 -10.03 -12.57
CA PRO A 183 2.12 -9.45 -13.81
C PRO A 183 2.17 -7.93 -13.87
N PHE A 184 1.81 -7.26 -12.77
CA PHE A 184 1.72 -5.81 -12.69
C PHE A 184 2.87 -5.15 -11.93
N ALA A 185 3.95 -5.88 -11.66
CA ALA A 185 5.15 -5.37 -10.98
C ALA A 185 5.72 -4.11 -11.66
N HIS A 186 5.67 -4.05 -12.99
CA HIS A 186 6.10 -2.87 -13.76
C HIS A 186 5.31 -1.61 -13.40
N GLY A 187 4.01 -1.71 -13.14
CA GLY A 187 3.18 -0.56 -12.77
C GLY A 187 3.66 0.07 -11.45
N ILE A 188 3.97 -0.78 -10.47
CA ILE A 188 4.49 -0.35 -9.16
C ILE A 188 5.88 0.28 -9.32
N ALA A 189 6.81 -0.41 -9.96
CA ALA A 189 8.17 0.09 -10.16
C ALA A 189 8.20 1.42 -10.95
N THR A 190 7.35 1.54 -11.97
CA THR A 190 7.23 2.76 -12.78
C THR A 190 6.66 3.92 -11.96
N ALA A 191 5.64 3.69 -11.13
CA ALA A 191 5.08 4.72 -10.27
C ALA A 191 6.10 5.25 -9.26
N LEU A 192 6.87 4.35 -8.63
CA LEU A 192 7.94 4.71 -7.69
C LEU A 192 9.07 5.49 -8.37
N ALA A 193 9.48 5.07 -9.58
CA ALA A 193 10.50 5.78 -10.36
C ALA A 193 10.04 7.17 -10.82
N LEU A 194 8.77 7.33 -11.21
CA LEU A 194 8.19 8.63 -11.57
C LEU A 194 8.18 9.60 -10.38
N ASP A 195 7.87 9.11 -9.18
CA ASP A 195 7.96 9.88 -7.94
C ASP A 195 9.40 10.20 -7.50
N GLY A 196 10.38 9.47 -8.04
CA GLY A 196 11.78 9.52 -7.58
C GLY A 196 12.00 8.86 -6.22
N SER A 197 11.10 7.96 -5.81
CA SER A 197 11.11 7.26 -4.51
C SER A 197 11.45 5.79 -4.70
N THR A 198 12.71 5.52 -5.03
CA THR A 198 13.21 4.20 -5.45
C THR A 198 13.95 3.42 -4.36
N GLY A 199 14.37 4.09 -3.28
CA GLY A 199 15.06 3.49 -2.14
C GLY A 199 14.11 2.78 -1.16
N VAL A 200 14.64 1.80 -0.40
CA VAL A 200 13.86 1.05 0.60
C VAL A 200 13.16 1.98 1.59
N ASP A 201 13.89 3.00 2.05
CA ASP A 201 13.39 3.95 3.04
C ASP A 201 12.41 4.96 2.45
N ASP A 202 12.34 5.14 1.13
CA ASP A 202 11.43 6.12 0.51
C ASP A 202 9.96 5.74 0.65
N VAL A 203 9.67 4.47 0.94
CA VAL A 203 8.32 4.02 1.25
C VAL A 203 8.03 4.29 2.73
N HIS A 204 7.28 5.35 2.99
CA HIS A 204 6.81 5.65 4.34
C HIS A 204 5.80 4.61 4.81
N ASP A 205 4.94 4.14 3.90
CA ASP A 205 3.90 3.21 4.28
C ASP A 205 3.25 2.42 3.13
N ILE A 206 2.77 1.20 3.43
CA ILE A 206 1.92 0.34 2.59
C ILE A 206 0.61 -0.11 3.27
N GLU A 207 -0.50 -0.09 2.53
CA GLU A 207 -1.80 -0.71 2.82
C GLU A 207 -2.18 -1.66 1.67
N LEU A 208 -2.66 -2.86 2.00
CA LEU A 208 -2.93 -3.94 1.05
C LEU A 208 -4.33 -4.51 1.23
N GLU A 209 -5.02 -4.68 0.11
CA GLU A 209 -6.20 -5.53 -0.03
C GLU A 209 -5.86 -6.63 -1.05
N LEU A 210 -5.55 -7.83 -0.55
CA LEU A 210 -5.17 -8.99 -1.36
C LEU A 210 -6.35 -9.97 -1.43
N LEU A 211 -6.82 -10.24 -2.64
CA LEU A 211 -7.97 -11.11 -2.87
C LEU A 211 -7.65 -12.21 -3.88
N ARG A 212 -8.36 -13.33 -3.77
CA ARG A 212 -8.26 -14.46 -4.70
C ARG A 212 -9.61 -14.94 -5.18
N SER A 213 -9.71 -15.23 -6.47
CA SER A 213 -10.93 -15.77 -7.11
C SER A 213 -10.88 -17.29 -7.33
N ARG A 214 -9.75 -17.91 -7.00
CA ARG A 214 -9.44 -19.33 -7.25
C ARG A 214 -8.74 -19.97 -6.05
N ASP A 215 -8.61 -21.28 -6.09
CA ASP A 215 -7.80 -22.04 -5.13
C ASP A 215 -6.30 -21.92 -5.45
N ILE A 216 -5.78 -20.73 -5.16
CA ILE A 216 -4.36 -20.36 -5.23
C ILE A 216 -3.94 -19.79 -3.87
N GLU A 217 -2.65 -19.79 -3.59
CA GLU A 217 -2.12 -19.21 -2.35
C GLU A 217 -1.95 -17.69 -2.48
N ALA A 218 -1.59 -17.21 -3.67
CA ALA A 218 -1.34 -15.80 -3.97
C ALA A 218 -2.61 -15.04 -4.39
N ASP A 219 -2.48 -13.72 -4.53
CA ASP A 219 -3.55 -12.84 -4.98
C ASP A 219 -3.68 -12.80 -6.51
N ASP A 220 -4.92 -12.72 -7.00
CA ASP A 220 -5.23 -12.47 -8.42
C ASP A 220 -5.98 -11.16 -8.64
N THR A 221 -6.49 -10.53 -7.57
CA THR A 221 -7.19 -9.24 -7.58
C THR A 221 -6.75 -8.46 -6.36
N SER A 222 -6.17 -7.28 -6.55
CA SER A 222 -5.48 -6.58 -5.48
C SER A 222 -5.58 -5.08 -5.59
N CYS A 223 -5.62 -4.43 -4.42
CA CYS A 223 -5.41 -3.00 -4.29
C CYS A 223 -4.28 -2.73 -3.30
N LEU A 224 -3.33 -1.92 -3.72
CA LEU A 224 -2.23 -1.41 -2.93
C LEU A 224 -2.39 0.11 -2.84
N ARG A 225 -2.34 0.66 -1.63
CA ARG A 225 -2.09 2.09 -1.41
C ARG A 225 -0.79 2.24 -0.65
N LEU A 226 0.14 3.00 -1.19
CA LEU A 226 1.35 3.38 -0.49
C LEU A 226 1.50 4.90 -0.43
N ARG A 227 2.26 5.35 0.55
CA ARG A 227 2.70 6.74 0.63
C ARG A 227 4.22 6.78 0.65
N THR A 228 4.80 7.62 -0.19
CA THR A 228 6.24 7.83 -0.21
C THR A 228 6.64 8.89 0.81
N ARG A 229 7.93 9.01 1.12
CA ARG A 229 8.46 10.07 1.98
C ARG A 229 8.34 11.46 1.36
N ASN A 230 8.24 11.53 0.03
CA ASN A 230 7.90 12.75 -0.70
C ASN A 230 6.45 13.21 -0.48
N GLY A 231 5.62 12.38 0.20
CA GLY A 231 4.21 12.68 0.48
C GLY A 231 3.25 12.17 -0.58
N THR A 232 3.75 11.74 -1.73
CA THR A 232 2.94 11.21 -2.85
C THR A 232 2.20 9.95 -2.43
N VAL A 233 0.90 9.94 -2.71
CA VAL A 233 0.05 8.76 -2.58
C VAL A 233 0.06 8.00 -3.90
N VAL A 234 0.42 6.72 -3.86
CA VAL A 234 0.34 5.83 -5.02
C VAL A 234 -0.71 4.76 -4.74
N VAL A 235 -1.68 4.62 -5.65
CA VAL A 235 -2.70 3.57 -5.60
C VAL A 235 -2.58 2.68 -6.81
N VAL A 236 -2.39 1.38 -6.59
CA VAL A 236 -2.29 0.35 -7.63
C VAL A 236 -3.45 -0.61 -7.45
N ALA A 237 -4.39 -0.61 -8.39
CA ALA A 237 -5.53 -1.51 -8.41
C ALA A 237 -5.43 -2.41 -9.64
N VAL A 238 -5.43 -3.72 -9.44
CA VAL A 238 -5.15 -4.67 -10.52
C VAL A 238 -5.97 -5.95 -10.37
N THR A 239 -6.23 -6.61 -11.49
CA THR A 239 -6.87 -7.92 -11.52
C THR A 239 -6.37 -8.76 -12.69
N LEU A 240 -6.30 -10.08 -12.47
CA LEU A 240 -6.12 -11.13 -13.48
C LEU A 240 -7.45 -11.84 -13.81
N CYS A 241 -8.56 -11.28 -13.33
CA CYS A 241 -9.92 -11.81 -13.44
C CYS A 241 -10.86 -10.76 -14.05
N ALA A 242 -10.33 -9.95 -14.96
CA ALA A 242 -11.08 -8.91 -15.66
C ALA A 242 -12.15 -9.50 -16.57
N GLU A 243 -13.30 -8.83 -16.66
CA GLU A 243 -14.32 -9.12 -17.67
C GLU A 243 -13.80 -8.71 -19.04
N VAL A 244 -13.27 -7.49 -19.14
CA VAL A 244 -12.68 -6.91 -20.34
C VAL A 244 -11.19 -6.63 -20.12
N VAL A 245 -10.36 -7.30 -20.92
CA VAL A 245 -8.92 -7.11 -20.91
C VAL A 245 -8.57 -5.74 -21.49
N ARG A 246 -7.81 -4.94 -20.74
CA ARG A 246 -7.27 -3.65 -21.17
C ARG A 246 -5.79 -3.56 -20.83
N GLU A 247 -5.05 -2.80 -21.62
CA GLU A 247 -3.67 -2.47 -21.30
C GLU A 247 -3.62 -1.61 -20.02
N PRO A 248 -2.66 -1.88 -19.13
CA PRO A 248 -2.54 -1.15 -17.88
C PRO A 248 -2.12 0.31 -18.13
N VAL A 249 -2.65 1.20 -17.31
CA VAL A 249 -2.43 2.65 -17.41
C VAL A 249 -2.00 3.19 -16.07
N LEU A 250 -1.01 4.07 -16.09
CA LEU A 250 -0.60 4.86 -14.94
C LEU A 250 -1.06 6.31 -15.13
N VAL A 251 -1.79 6.85 -14.16
CA VAL A 251 -2.37 8.19 -14.18
C VAL A 251 -1.69 9.05 -13.13
N VAL A 252 -1.10 10.17 -13.55
CA VAL A 252 -0.53 11.17 -12.64
C VAL A 252 -1.51 12.32 -12.47
N HIS A 253 -1.90 12.56 -11.22
CA HIS A 253 -2.89 13.57 -10.83
C HIS A 253 -2.19 14.84 -10.36
N GLY A 254 -1.96 15.78 -11.27
CA GLY A 254 -1.43 17.10 -10.94
C GLY A 254 -2.53 18.13 -10.64
N SER A 255 -2.23 19.14 -9.83
CA SER A 255 -3.18 20.22 -9.53
C SER A 255 -3.53 21.11 -10.73
N ARG A 256 -2.70 21.08 -11.78
CA ARG A 256 -2.91 21.82 -13.03
C ARG A 256 -3.23 20.94 -14.23
N LYS A 257 -2.58 19.78 -14.34
CA LYS A 257 -2.70 18.88 -15.48
C LYS A 257 -2.74 17.43 -15.05
N ARG A 258 -3.35 16.59 -15.88
CA ARG A 258 -3.40 15.13 -15.74
C ARG A 258 -2.61 14.50 -16.89
N ALA A 259 -1.87 13.43 -16.59
CA ALA A 259 -1.14 12.67 -17.59
C ALA A 259 -1.41 11.17 -17.44
N GLU A 260 -1.53 10.46 -18.57
CA GLU A 260 -1.68 9.01 -18.63
C GLU A 260 -0.47 8.39 -19.34
N LEU A 261 0.19 7.45 -18.68
CA LEU A 261 1.27 6.66 -19.23
C LEU A 261 0.77 5.23 -19.50
N HIS A 262 0.65 4.88 -20.77
CA HIS A 262 0.42 3.51 -21.22
C HIS A 262 1.79 2.85 -21.38
N TYR A 263 2.34 2.35 -20.27
CA TYR A 263 3.75 1.97 -20.20
C TYR A 263 4.10 0.75 -21.07
N THR A 264 3.14 -0.11 -21.38
CA THR A 264 3.30 -1.25 -22.30
C THR A 264 3.36 -0.82 -23.77
N GLU A 265 2.81 0.35 -24.10
CA GLU A 265 2.75 0.90 -25.45
C GLU A 265 3.73 2.06 -25.69
N HIS A 266 4.48 2.46 -24.65
CA HIS A 266 5.39 3.61 -24.69
C HIS A 266 4.71 4.90 -25.15
N ARG A 267 3.47 5.09 -24.68
CA ARG A 267 2.56 6.15 -25.09
C ARG A 267 2.19 7.01 -23.88
N LEU A 268 2.30 8.33 -24.06
CA LEU A 268 2.01 9.34 -23.04
C LEU A 268 0.87 10.22 -23.55
N VAL A 269 -0.16 10.42 -22.72
CA VAL A 269 -1.29 11.31 -23.03
C VAL A 269 -1.31 12.44 -22.00
N ILE A 270 -1.26 13.69 -22.45
CA ILE A 270 -1.31 14.87 -21.56
C ILE A 270 -2.42 15.78 -22.07
N ASP A 271 -3.42 16.05 -21.23
CA ASP A 271 -4.60 16.86 -21.61
C ASP A 271 -5.25 16.39 -22.93
N GLY A 272 -5.26 15.07 -23.19
CA GLY A 272 -5.81 14.46 -24.40
C GLY A 272 -4.89 14.45 -25.62
N ILE A 273 -3.68 15.03 -25.53
CA ILE A 273 -2.67 15.00 -26.60
C ILE A 273 -1.80 13.75 -26.43
N GLU A 274 -1.76 12.92 -27.46
CA GLU A 274 -0.97 11.68 -27.49
C GLU A 274 0.44 11.91 -28.04
N GLU A 275 1.43 11.39 -27.33
CA GLU A 275 2.84 11.33 -27.74
C GLU A 275 3.32 9.86 -27.68
N ARG A 276 4.11 9.44 -28.68
CA ARG A 276 4.69 8.08 -28.74
C ARG A 276 6.21 8.13 -28.71
N TYR A 277 6.78 7.18 -27.98
CA TYR A 277 8.19 7.18 -27.65
C TYR A 277 8.86 5.85 -27.96
N ARG A 278 10.18 5.92 -28.17
CA ARG A 278 11.01 4.73 -28.30
C ARG A 278 11.27 4.11 -26.92
N HIS A 279 11.55 2.81 -26.94
CA HIS A 279 11.96 2.03 -25.79
C HIS A 279 13.35 1.45 -26.01
N VAL A 280 14.13 1.37 -24.94
CA VAL A 280 15.43 0.72 -24.89
C VAL A 280 15.34 -0.42 -23.88
N SER A 281 15.65 -1.63 -24.31
CA SER A 281 15.64 -2.81 -23.45
C SER A 281 16.71 -2.71 -22.35
N PRO A 282 16.54 -3.40 -21.20
CA PRO A 282 17.53 -3.46 -20.15
C PRO A 282 18.89 -4.01 -20.60
N LEU A 283 18.92 -5.01 -21.49
CA LEU A 283 20.17 -5.52 -22.05
C LEU A 283 20.85 -4.45 -22.90
N ARG A 284 20.13 -3.79 -23.81
CA ARG A 284 20.70 -2.71 -24.63
C ARG A 284 21.21 -1.55 -23.76
N ASN A 285 20.43 -1.13 -22.78
CA ASN A 285 20.83 -0.06 -21.86
C ASN A 285 22.05 -0.45 -21.00
N LEU A 286 22.17 -1.71 -20.57
CA LEU A 286 23.36 -2.19 -19.86
C LEU A 286 24.61 -2.11 -20.75
N LEU A 287 24.49 -2.50 -22.01
CA LEU A 287 25.59 -2.40 -22.98
C LEU A 287 25.97 -0.94 -23.29
N ASP A 288 24.98 -0.06 -23.44
CA ASP A 288 25.21 1.36 -23.67
C ASP A 288 25.92 1.99 -22.44
N HIS A 289 25.55 1.63 -21.21
CA HIS A 289 26.23 2.06 -19.99
C HIS A 289 27.67 1.53 -19.88
N LEU A 290 27.89 0.27 -20.26
CA LEU A 290 29.24 -0.32 -20.28
C LEU A 290 30.16 0.39 -21.29
N ALA A 291 29.60 0.84 -22.41
CA ALA A 291 30.33 1.61 -23.40
C ALA A 291 30.57 3.06 -22.97
N ASP A 292 29.60 3.68 -22.29
CA ASP A 292 29.66 5.04 -21.78
C ASP A 292 28.95 5.14 -20.41
N PRO A 293 29.70 5.21 -19.30
CA PRO A 293 29.14 5.35 -17.95
C PRO A 293 28.30 6.62 -17.74
N ALA A 294 28.33 7.60 -18.65
CA ALA A 294 27.43 8.75 -18.62
C ALA A 294 25.98 8.39 -18.97
N VAL A 295 25.73 7.25 -19.63
CA VAL A 295 24.39 6.71 -19.86
C VAL A 295 23.92 6.03 -18.57
N PRO A 296 22.91 6.53 -17.85
CA PRO A 296 22.45 5.87 -16.63
C PRO A 296 21.79 4.52 -16.93
N LEU A 297 21.92 3.59 -15.98
CA LEU A 297 21.07 2.40 -15.97
C LEU A 297 19.63 2.81 -15.71
N HIS A 298 18.67 2.20 -16.41
CA HIS A 298 17.25 2.51 -16.23
C HIS A 298 16.65 1.88 -14.97
N ALA A 299 17.21 0.76 -14.51
CA ALA A 299 16.74 0.04 -13.33
C ALA A 299 17.91 -0.59 -12.56
N PRO A 300 18.86 0.20 -12.04
CA PRO A 300 19.94 -0.35 -11.22
C PRO A 300 19.35 -1.01 -9.97
N LEU A 301 19.94 -2.12 -9.50
CA LEU A 301 19.43 -2.89 -8.35
C LEU A 301 19.15 -2.02 -7.12
N VAL A 302 20.04 -1.07 -6.83
CA VAL A 302 19.91 -0.14 -5.70
C VAL A 302 18.67 0.75 -5.77
N GLU A 303 18.14 1.01 -6.96
CA GLU A 303 16.91 1.78 -7.19
C GLU A 303 15.65 0.88 -7.30
N THR A 304 15.75 -0.38 -6.88
CA THR A 304 14.58 -1.27 -6.78
C THR A 304 14.13 -1.50 -5.34
N GLY A 305 14.78 -0.86 -4.36
CA GLY A 305 14.52 -1.05 -2.93
C GLY A 305 13.07 -0.76 -2.53
N ALA A 306 12.47 0.32 -3.04
CA ALA A 306 11.08 0.66 -2.77
C ALA A 306 10.10 -0.41 -3.29
N PHE A 307 10.36 -0.95 -4.50
CA PHE A 307 9.58 -2.06 -5.03
C PHE A 307 9.75 -3.32 -4.19
N THR A 308 10.98 -3.65 -3.79
CA THR A 308 11.27 -4.79 -2.92
C THR A 308 10.56 -4.65 -1.56
N ARG A 309 10.46 -3.43 -1.03
CA ARG A 309 9.70 -3.15 0.20
C ARG A 309 8.21 -3.45 0.05
N VAL A 310 7.63 -3.20 -1.13
CA VAL A 310 6.25 -3.58 -1.47
C VAL A 310 6.12 -5.10 -1.59
N LEU A 311 7.05 -5.76 -2.29
CA LEU A 311 7.08 -7.22 -2.40
C LEU A 311 7.13 -7.89 -1.02
N GLU A 312 7.98 -7.39 -0.12
CA GLU A 312 8.11 -7.85 1.26
C GLU A 312 6.81 -7.66 2.06
N ALA A 313 6.11 -6.53 1.86
CA ALA A 313 4.79 -6.31 2.47
C ALA A 313 3.75 -7.33 1.96
N VAL A 314 3.72 -7.63 0.67
CA VAL A 314 2.83 -8.67 0.10
C VAL A 314 3.19 -10.05 0.63
N ARG A 315 4.48 -10.37 0.74
CA ARG A 315 5.00 -11.65 1.26
C ARG A 315 4.64 -11.90 2.72
N THR A 316 4.66 -10.85 3.55
CA THR A 316 4.39 -10.93 4.99
C THR A 316 2.94 -10.65 5.37
N ALA A 317 2.11 -10.21 4.41
CA ALA A 317 0.68 -10.02 4.62
C ALA A 317 -0.03 -11.35 4.96
N PRO A 318 -1.19 -11.30 5.62
CA PRO A 318 -2.10 -12.44 5.73
C PRO A 318 -2.45 -13.01 4.35
N ASP A 319 -2.93 -14.25 4.34
CA ASP A 319 -3.32 -14.91 3.10
C ASP A 319 -4.42 -14.11 2.36
N PRO A 320 -4.37 -14.06 1.02
CA PRO A 320 -5.39 -13.41 0.21
C PRO A 320 -6.79 -13.96 0.51
N ILE A 321 -7.73 -13.03 0.64
CA ILE A 321 -9.09 -13.35 1.06
C ILE A 321 -9.88 -13.85 -0.15
N PRO A 322 -10.59 -15.00 -0.04
CA PRO A 322 -11.44 -15.47 -1.12
C PRO A 322 -12.56 -14.46 -1.43
N ILE A 323 -12.74 -14.14 -2.70
CA ILE A 323 -13.90 -13.38 -3.17
C ILE A 323 -15.14 -14.26 -3.05
N ASP A 324 -16.25 -13.69 -2.54
CA ASP A 324 -17.52 -14.39 -2.42
C ASP A 324 -17.96 -14.93 -3.81
N PRO A 325 -18.24 -16.25 -3.94
CA PRO A 325 -18.67 -16.87 -5.20
C PRO A 325 -19.85 -16.18 -5.90
N ALA A 326 -20.71 -15.44 -5.17
CA ALA A 326 -21.79 -14.65 -5.76
C ALA A 326 -21.31 -13.58 -6.75
N TRP A 327 -20.05 -13.14 -6.63
CA TRP A 327 -19.40 -12.16 -7.51
C TRP A 327 -18.50 -12.79 -8.57
N LEU A 328 -18.39 -14.12 -8.61
CA LEU A 328 -17.56 -14.83 -9.57
C LEU A 328 -18.39 -15.34 -10.73
N ARG A 329 -17.84 -15.25 -11.95
CA ARG A 329 -18.43 -15.79 -13.17
C ARG A 329 -17.43 -16.70 -13.84
N ARG A 330 -17.80 -17.97 -14.03
CA ARG A 330 -16.94 -18.97 -14.68
C ARG A 330 -17.20 -18.95 -16.19
N ASN A 331 -16.20 -18.54 -16.97
CA ASN A 331 -16.24 -18.46 -18.42
C ASN A 331 -15.22 -19.44 -19.03
N GLY A 332 -15.61 -20.72 -19.11
CA GLY A 332 -14.72 -21.80 -19.54
C GLY A 332 -13.56 -22.04 -18.56
N LYS A 333 -12.33 -21.74 -18.99
CA LYS A 333 -11.11 -21.80 -18.16
C LYS A 333 -10.80 -20.49 -17.42
N ARG A 334 -11.60 -19.45 -17.64
CA ARG A 334 -11.47 -18.16 -16.95
C ARG A 334 -12.47 -18.04 -15.81
N VAL A 335 -12.08 -17.29 -14.79
CA VAL A 335 -12.95 -16.78 -13.73
C VAL A 335 -12.85 -15.27 -13.82
N ASP A 336 -14.01 -14.63 -13.97
CA ASP A 336 -14.13 -13.18 -14.00
C ASP A 336 -14.81 -12.71 -12.71
N VAL A 337 -14.42 -11.54 -12.21
CA VAL A 337 -15.04 -10.88 -11.04
C VAL A 337 -16.00 -9.81 -11.55
N ASP A 338 -17.28 -9.93 -11.20
CA ASP A 338 -18.35 -9.05 -11.68
C ASP A 338 -18.10 -7.59 -11.27
N GLY A 339 -18.05 -6.69 -12.26
CA GLY A 339 -17.84 -5.24 -12.10
C GLY A 339 -16.39 -4.83 -11.78
N VAL A 340 -15.43 -5.77 -11.74
CA VAL A 340 -14.05 -5.49 -11.29
C VAL A 340 -13.35 -4.44 -12.15
N ASP A 341 -13.62 -4.43 -13.45
CA ASP A 341 -12.99 -3.51 -14.41
C ASP A 341 -13.21 -2.04 -14.02
N HIS A 342 -14.45 -1.71 -13.67
CA HIS A 342 -14.86 -0.36 -13.28
C HIS A 342 -14.28 0.04 -11.92
N VAL A 343 -14.24 -0.91 -11.00
CA VAL A 343 -13.69 -0.72 -9.66
C VAL A 343 -12.19 -0.43 -9.73
N VAL A 344 -11.44 -1.21 -10.52
CA VAL A 344 -10.00 -1.03 -10.73
C VAL A 344 -9.70 0.34 -11.33
N ALA A 345 -10.46 0.76 -12.35
CA ALA A 345 -10.30 2.09 -12.93
C ALA A 345 -10.60 3.21 -11.92
N LYS A 346 -11.70 3.10 -11.17
CA LYS A 346 -12.09 4.08 -10.14
C LYS A 346 -11.07 4.19 -9.00
N ALA A 347 -10.48 3.08 -8.58
CA ALA A 347 -9.49 3.07 -7.51
C ALA A 347 -8.25 3.89 -7.90
N ALA A 348 -7.74 3.68 -9.11
CA ALA A 348 -6.62 4.46 -9.66
C ALA A 348 -6.98 5.94 -9.91
N GLU A 349 -8.18 6.20 -10.46
CA GLU A 349 -8.62 7.57 -10.77
C GLU A 349 -8.86 8.41 -9.52
N HIS A 350 -9.41 7.81 -8.45
CA HIS A 350 -9.76 8.52 -7.22
C HIS A 350 -8.76 8.34 -6.09
N LEU A 351 -7.67 7.59 -6.30
CA LEU A 351 -6.66 7.25 -5.29
C LEU A 351 -7.29 6.62 -4.03
N ARG A 352 -8.23 5.70 -4.24
CA ARG A 352 -8.99 5.01 -3.19
C ARG A 352 -8.79 3.52 -3.24
N THR A 353 -8.82 2.87 -2.08
CA THR A 353 -8.78 1.42 -1.98
C THR A 353 -10.14 0.78 -2.31
N PHE A 354 -10.23 -0.54 -2.47
CA PHE A 354 -11.51 -1.21 -2.73
C PHE A 354 -12.48 -1.06 -1.56
N ALA A 355 -11.98 -1.12 -0.32
CA ALA A 355 -12.78 -0.87 0.88
C ALA A 355 -13.36 0.56 0.93
N GLU A 356 -12.58 1.57 0.51
CA GLU A 356 -13.02 2.97 0.44
C GLU A 356 -14.00 3.25 -0.69
N LEU A 357 -13.99 2.41 -1.73
CA LEU A 357 -14.98 2.42 -2.81
C LEU A 357 -16.24 1.61 -2.46
N GLU A 358 -16.30 1.00 -1.28
CA GLU A 358 -17.43 0.18 -0.80
C GLU A 358 -17.78 -0.94 -1.78
N VAL A 359 -16.75 -1.59 -2.32
CA VAL A 359 -16.90 -2.62 -3.34
C VAL A 359 -17.52 -3.88 -2.73
N PRO A 360 -18.61 -4.44 -3.30
CA PRO A 360 -19.36 -5.50 -2.64
C PRO A 360 -18.60 -6.79 -2.32
N TRP A 361 -17.53 -7.08 -3.06
CA TRP A 361 -16.68 -8.25 -2.84
C TRP A 361 -15.45 -7.97 -1.95
N SER A 362 -15.23 -6.72 -1.51
CA SER A 362 -14.26 -6.44 -0.45
C SER A 362 -14.89 -6.77 0.90
N PRO A 363 -14.25 -7.62 1.73
CA PRO A 363 -14.76 -7.95 3.07
C PRO A 363 -14.76 -6.74 4.03
N LEU A 364 -14.08 -5.65 3.65
CA LEU A 364 -13.99 -4.41 4.41
C LEU A 364 -14.89 -3.30 3.83
N ALA A 365 -15.68 -3.60 2.79
CA ALA A 365 -16.67 -2.65 2.28
C ALA A 365 -17.79 -2.43 3.31
N GLY A 366 -18.18 -1.17 3.50
CA GLY A 366 -19.28 -0.80 4.39
C GLY A 366 -19.03 -0.97 5.90
N VAL A 367 -17.88 -1.54 6.31
CA VAL A 367 -17.54 -1.71 7.74
C VAL A 367 -17.23 -0.38 8.42
N ALA A 368 -16.82 0.64 7.66
CA ALA A 368 -16.67 1.99 8.16
C ALA A 368 -16.81 3.02 7.05
N ARG A 369 -17.44 4.16 7.35
CA ARG A 369 -17.54 5.29 6.42
C ARG A 369 -16.87 6.52 7.01
N TYR A 370 -15.87 7.06 6.30
CA TYR A 370 -15.20 8.30 6.69
C TYR A 370 -15.82 9.48 5.96
N GLY A 371 -16.13 10.55 6.68
CA GLY A 371 -16.58 11.76 6.03
C GLY A 371 -17.05 12.86 6.97
N TRP A 372 -17.37 13.99 6.38
CA TRP A 372 -17.98 15.13 7.06
C TRP A 372 -19.42 14.86 7.41
N ASP A 373 -19.91 15.58 8.41
CA ASP A 373 -21.32 15.66 8.70
C ASP A 373 -21.92 16.86 7.98
N GLY A 374 -23.09 16.68 7.38
CA GLY A 374 -23.85 17.77 6.77
C GLY A 374 -24.72 18.52 7.77
N VAL A 375 -24.93 17.99 8.99
CA VAL A 375 -25.82 18.59 9.97
C VAL A 375 -25.18 19.83 10.59
N ARG A 376 -25.99 20.89 10.68
CA ARG A 376 -25.63 22.13 11.38
C ARG A 376 -26.45 22.23 12.66
N LEU A 377 -25.86 21.79 13.77
CA LEU A 377 -26.44 21.92 15.10
C LEU A 377 -25.73 23.04 15.89
N PRO A 378 -26.45 23.77 16.77
CA PRO A 378 -25.81 24.68 17.71
C PRO A 378 -24.75 23.95 18.56
N LEU A 379 -23.66 24.64 18.88
CA LEU A 379 -22.58 24.10 19.71
C LEU A 379 -21.91 22.85 19.11
N VAL A 380 -21.97 22.63 17.80
CA VAL A 380 -21.20 21.57 17.13
C VAL A 380 -20.15 22.20 16.23
N VAL A 381 -18.92 21.74 16.34
CA VAL A 381 -17.86 22.06 15.37
C VAL A 381 -17.84 20.94 14.32
N PRO A 382 -18.28 21.20 13.07
CA PRO A 382 -18.23 20.20 12.01
C PRO A 382 -16.79 19.70 11.81
N ARG A 383 -16.65 18.38 11.73
CA ARG A 383 -15.35 17.72 11.54
C ARG A 383 -15.56 16.30 10.99
N PRO A 384 -14.60 15.75 10.25
CA PRO A 384 -14.74 14.43 9.69
C PRO A 384 -14.52 13.35 10.77
N ALA A 385 -15.33 12.30 10.70
CA ALA A 385 -15.34 11.16 11.61
C ALA A 385 -15.68 9.88 10.86
N LEU A 386 -15.49 8.72 11.51
CA LEU A 386 -16.00 7.44 11.03
C LEU A 386 -17.41 7.21 11.57
N HIS A 387 -18.41 7.22 10.68
CA HIS A 387 -19.78 6.82 10.99
C HIS A 387 -20.58 6.47 9.72
N PRO A 388 -21.32 5.34 9.70
CA PRO A 388 -21.31 4.28 10.71
C PRO A 388 -20.02 3.46 10.66
N VAL A 389 -19.67 2.85 11.80
CA VAL A 389 -18.73 1.74 11.90
C VAL A 389 -19.51 0.47 12.26
N ARG A 390 -19.14 -0.67 11.68
CA ARG A 390 -19.84 -1.95 11.80
C ARG A 390 -18.89 -3.10 12.09
N THR A 391 -19.39 -4.14 12.76
CA THR A 391 -18.76 -5.48 12.71
C THR A 391 -18.89 -6.09 11.30
N LEU A 392 -18.23 -7.22 11.03
CA LEU A 392 -18.38 -7.92 9.74
C LEU A 392 -19.82 -8.43 9.54
N GLY A 393 -20.49 -8.86 10.61
CA GLY A 393 -21.91 -9.21 10.60
C GLY A 393 -22.87 -8.02 10.49
N GLY A 394 -22.36 -6.79 10.37
CA GLY A 394 -23.16 -5.59 10.09
C GLY A 394 -23.72 -4.87 11.32
N VAL A 395 -23.36 -5.28 12.54
CA VAL A 395 -23.80 -4.60 13.77
C VAL A 395 -23.18 -3.22 13.87
N VAL A 396 -23.99 -2.17 14.03
CA VAL A 396 -23.51 -0.79 14.16
C VAL A 396 -22.85 -0.61 15.52
N VAL A 397 -21.61 -0.14 15.55
CA VAL A 397 -20.85 0.04 16.80
C VAL A 397 -20.58 1.52 17.12
N THR A 398 -21.15 2.45 16.36
CA THR A 398 -21.02 3.91 16.59
C THR A 398 -22.37 4.60 16.62
N GLY A 399 -22.52 5.58 17.50
CA GLY A 399 -23.62 6.54 17.51
C GLY A 399 -23.27 7.86 16.81
N GLU A 400 -24.28 8.67 16.50
CA GLU A 400 -24.15 9.98 15.85
C GLU A 400 -25.26 10.90 16.37
N HIS A 401 -24.90 12.11 16.82
CA HIS A 401 -25.80 13.15 17.35
C HIS A 401 -26.85 12.65 18.35
N PRO A 402 -26.45 11.98 19.44
CA PRO A 402 -27.39 11.55 20.46
C PRO A 402 -27.96 12.77 21.22
N ASP A 403 -29.19 12.65 21.73
CA ASP A 403 -29.91 13.76 22.37
C ASP A 403 -29.17 14.36 23.58
N ASP A 404 -28.43 13.54 24.32
CA ASP A 404 -27.64 13.92 25.50
C ASP A 404 -26.38 14.74 25.13
N HIS A 405 -25.76 14.40 24.00
CA HIS A 405 -24.53 15.02 23.53
C HIS A 405 -24.56 15.24 22.00
N PRO A 406 -25.31 16.25 21.51
CA PRO A 406 -25.50 16.44 20.07
C PRO A 406 -24.22 16.74 19.27
N TRP A 407 -23.10 17.06 19.91
CA TRP A 407 -21.80 17.26 19.27
C TRP A 407 -20.97 15.97 19.14
N HIS A 408 -21.40 14.85 19.74
CA HIS A 408 -20.73 13.56 19.62
C HIS A 408 -21.09 12.87 18.30
N ARG A 409 -20.07 12.29 17.66
CA ARG A 409 -20.22 11.62 16.38
C ARG A 409 -19.14 10.57 16.17
N GLY A 410 -19.56 9.33 15.98
CA GLY A 410 -18.72 8.27 15.43
C GLY A 410 -17.41 8.05 16.20
N MET A 411 -16.37 7.74 15.44
CA MET A 411 -14.98 7.74 15.89
C MET A 411 -14.21 8.90 15.23
N GLY A 412 -13.53 9.72 16.03
CA GLY A 412 -12.76 10.84 15.51
C GLY A 412 -11.96 11.57 16.58
N LEU A 413 -11.34 12.68 16.20
CA LEU A 413 -10.61 13.51 17.15
C LEU A 413 -11.55 14.49 17.87
N ALA A 414 -11.36 14.62 19.17
CA ALA A 414 -12.06 15.51 20.08
C ALA A 414 -11.07 16.49 20.71
N LEU A 415 -11.12 17.76 20.31
CA LEU A 415 -10.28 18.81 20.89
C LEU A 415 -11.19 19.84 21.58
N PRO A 416 -11.60 19.60 22.83
CA PRO A 416 -12.58 20.46 23.51
C PRO A 416 -12.03 21.85 23.84
N ASP A 417 -10.71 21.99 23.98
CA ASP A 417 -10.08 23.24 24.37
C ASP A 417 -8.62 23.30 23.89
N VAL A 418 -8.36 24.23 22.97
CA VAL A 418 -7.04 24.55 22.42
C VAL A 418 -6.85 26.05 22.56
N ASN A 419 -6.01 26.50 23.51
CA ASN A 419 -5.83 27.92 23.83
C ASN A 419 -7.14 28.67 24.14
N GLY A 420 -8.14 28.00 24.74
CA GLY A 420 -9.46 28.58 25.01
C GLY A 420 -10.44 28.50 23.84
N VAL A 421 -10.02 27.95 22.69
CA VAL A 421 -10.90 27.70 21.53
C VAL A 421 -11.50 26.30 21.63
N ASN A 422 -12.82 26.21 21.51
CA ASN A 422 -13.51 24.93 21.48
C ASN A 422 -13.59 24.40 20.04
N LEU A 423 -12.89 23.30 19.75
CA LEU A 423 -12.81 22.66 18.44
C LEU A 423 -13.60 21.34 18.35
N TRP A 424 -14.40 21.03 19.38
CA TRP A 424 -15.20 19.80 19.45
C TRP A 424 -16.71 20.11 19.49
N GLY A 425 -17.08 21.15 20.22
CA GLY A 425 -18.47 21.50 20.50
C GLY A 425 -18.87 21.28 21.95
N GLY A 426 -20.17 21.33 22.20
CA GLY A 426 -20.78 21.25 23.52
C GLY A 426 -20.58 22.52 24.35
N HIS A 427 -20.94 22.40 25.62
CA HIS A 427 -20.91 23.51 26.58
C HIS A 427 -19.52 23.69 27.22
N VAL A 428 -18.44 23.49 26.46
CA VAL A 428 -17.08 23.78 26.94
C VAL A 428 -16.84 25.28 26.78
N PRO A 429 -16.43 26.02 27.83
CA PRO A 429 -16.19 27.46 27.74
C PRO A 429 -15.13 27.79 26.69
N GLY A 430 -15.44 28.74 25.82
CA GLY A 430 -14.60 29.14 24.70
C GLY A 430 -15.43 29.49 23.47
N GLU A 431 -14.86 30.26 22.55
CA GLU A 431 -15.48 30.46 21.24
C GLU A 431 -15.28 29.21 20.36
N LEU A 432 -16.27 28.94 19.51
CA LEU A 432 -16.19 27.80 18.60
C LEU A 432 -15.20 28.10 17.48
N GLY A 433 -14.21 27.24 17.33
CA GLY A 433 -13.30 27.25 16.19
C GLY A 433 -13.90 26.53 14.99
N ARG A 434 -13.03 26.16 14.05
CA ARG A 434 -13.41 25.40 12.85
C ARG A 434 -12.33 24.42 12.43
N VAL A 435 -12.74 23.42 11.66
CA VAL A 435 -11.83 22.45 11.05
C VAL A 435 -11.96 22.58 9.54
N GLU A 436 -10.83 22.56 8.85
CA GLU A 436 -10.75 22.63 7.39
C GLU A 436 -9.95 21.44 6.87
N GLU A 437 -10.41 20.76 5.82
CA GLU A 437 -9.62 19.74 5.13
C GLU A 437 -8.73 20.41 4.09
N THR A 438 -7.42 20.34 4.31
CA THR A 438 -6.42 20.97 3.44
C THR A 438 -5.85 19.99 2.41
N GLY A 439 -6.11 18.69 2.59
CA GLY A 439 -5.69 17.62 1.68
C GLY A 439 -6.16 16.25 2.18
N PRO A 440 -5.93 15.16 1.42
CA PRO A 440 -6.32 13.81 1.82
C PRO A 440 -5.68 13.36 3.14
N GLY A 441 -6.50 13.35 4.21
CA GLY A 441 -6.04 13.06 5.57
C GLY A 441 -5.28 14.22 6.23
N GLU A 442 -5.38 15.44 5.70
CA GLU A 442 -4.77 16.64 6.27
C GLU A 442 -5.84 17.64 6.70
N LEU A 443 -5.80 18.05 7.96
CA LEU A 443 -6.79 18.96 8.55
C LEU A 443 -6.09 20.15 9.21
N ALA A 444 -6.64 21.33 9.04
CA ALA A 444 -6.29 22.52 9.81
C ALA A 444 -7.35 22.75 10.90
N TRP A 445 -6.89 22.88 12.13
CA TRP A 445 -7.71 23.19 13.30
C TRP A 445 -7.52 24.65 13.64
N CYS A 446 -8.55 25.45 13.38
CA CYS A 446 -8.45 26.90 13.33
C CYS A 446 -9.30 27.57 14.43
N ASP A 447 -8.85 28.71 14.91
CA ASP A 447 -9.71 29.60 15.69
C ASP A 447 -10.87 30.17 14.83
N GLN A 448 -11.75 30.91 15.48
CA GLN A 448 -12.89 31.57 14.84
C GLN A 448 -12.51 32.56 13.73
N ALA A 449 -11.35 33.23 13.85
CA ALA A 449 -10.86 34.21 12.88
C ALA A 449 -10.17 33.53 11.70
N GLY A 450 -9.72 32.28 11.88
CA GLY A 450 -9.04 31.48 10.88
C GLY A 450 -7.55 31.32 11.07
N GLY A 451 -7.02 31.73 12.22
CA GLY A 451 -5.67 31.37 12.60
C GLY A 451 -5.59 29.86 12.78
N VAL A 452 -4.65 29.21 12.07
CA VAL A 452 -4.38 27.78 12.26
C VAL A 452 -3.64 27.59 13.58
N LEU A 453 -4.22 26.82 14.49
CA LEU A 453 -3.60 26.48 15.77
C LEU A 453 -2.80 25.18 15.66
N LEU A 454 -3.40 24.17 15.01
CA LEU A 454 -2.81 22.86 14.79
C LEU A 454 -3.04 22.41 13.35
N ARG A 455 -2.03 21.75 12.77
CA ARG A 455 -2.21 20.89 11.60
C ARG A 455 -2.27 19.44 12.04
N GLU A 456 -3.25 18.71 11.55
CA GLU A 456 -3.35 17.27 11.76
C GLU A 456 -3.02 16.54 10.47
N ARG A 457 -2.09 15.59 10.55
CA ARG A 457 -1.96 14.53 9.56
C ARG A 457 -2.61 13.27 10.13
N ARG A 458 -3.77 12.95 9.58
CA ARG A 458 -4.61 11.81 9.96
C ARG A 458 -4.39 10.64 9.04
N ARG A 459 -4.51 9.48 9.65
CA ARG A 459 -4.46 8.21 8.99
C ARG A 459 -5.49 7.24 9.55
N VAL A 460 -6.20 6.57 8.65
CA VAL A 460 -7.18 5.53 8.97
C VAL A 460 -6.93 4.34 8.07
N ARG A 461 -6.76 3.14 8.65
CA ARG A 461 -6.52 1.88 7.91
C ARG A 461 -7.46 0.81 8.39
N ARG A 462 -7.73 -0.16 7.52
CA ARG A 462 -8.58 -1.31 7.84
C ARG A 462 -7.86 -2.57 7.41
N ARG A 463 -7.93 -3.61 8.23
CA ARG A 463 -7.44 -4.94 7.86
C ARG A 463 -8.33 -6.02 8.44
N VAL A 464 -8.46 -7.12 7.72
CA VAL A 464 -9.11 -8.31 8.27
C VAL A 464 -8.17 -8.96 9.29
N VAL A 465 -8.75 -9.43 10.39
CA VAL A 465 -8.07 -10.22 11.43
C VAL A 465 -8.85 -11.50 11.69
N SER A 466 -8.28 -12.43 12.44
CA SER A 466 -8.96 -13.70 12.73
C SER A 466 -10.32 -13.48 13.41
N GLY A 467 -11.40 -13.80 12.71
CA GLY A 467 -12.78 -13.69 13.18
C GLY A 467 -13.35 -12.27 13.28
N GLY A 468 -12.70 -11.25 12.69
CA GLY A 468 -13.14 -9.86 12.75
C GLY A 468 -12.36 -8.94 11.82
N TRP A 469 -12.38 -7.64 12.08
CA TRP A 469 -11.53 -6.67 11.39
C TRP A 469 -10.98 -5.63 12.36
N GLU A 470 -9.85 -5.03 12.02
CA GLU A 470 -9.18 -4.02 12.83
C GLU A 470 -9.12 -2.68 12.10
N LEU A 471 -9.45 -1.63 12.83
CA LEU A 471 -9.24 -0.23 12.50
C LEU A 471 -7.94 0.25 13.15
N GLU A 472 -7.01 0.79 12.36
CA GLU A 472 -5.88 1.57 12.87
C GLU A 472 -6.13 3.05 12.59
N TRP A 473 -6.10 3.86 13.64
CA TRP A 473 -6.22 5.31 13.59
C TRP A 473 -4.93 5.94 14.10
N THR A 474 -4.38 6.90 13.35
CA THR A 474 -3.26 7.74 13.80
C THR A 474 -3.53 9.19 13.44
N SER A 475 -3.38 10.09 14.41
CA SER A 475 -3.42 11.54 14.20
C SER A 475 -2.13 12.15 14.74
N VAL A 476 -1.34 12.79 13.88
CA VAL A 476 -0.19 13.60 14.29
C VAL A 476 -0.58 15.06 14.24
N LEU A 477 -0.71 15.68 15.41
CA LEU A 477 -0.97 17.10 15.57
C LEU A 477 0.35 17.85 15.61
N THR A 478 0.52 18.87 14.76
CA THR A 478 1.67 19.77 14.74
C THR A 478 1.20 21.19 15.09
N ALA A 479 1.81 21.79 16.10
CA ALA A 479 1.45 23.14 16.53
C ALA A 479 2.02 24.18 15.57
N GLU A 480 1.19 25.13 15.13
CA GLU A 480 1.61 26.28 14.30
C GLU A 480 1.98 27.50 15.17
N VAL A 481 1.41 27.55 16.37
CA VAL A 481 1.66 28.55 17.42
C VAL A 481 1.96 27.82 18.73
N ASP A 482 2.27 28.55 19.80
CA ASP A 482 2.26 27.95 21.13
C ASP A 482 0.83 27.47 21.46
N VAL A 483 0.68 26.19 21.75
CA VAL A 483 -0.60 25.52 21.99
C VAL A 483 -0.62 24.87 23.36
N VAL A 484 -1.70 25.12 24.09
CA VAL A 484 -2.06 24.41 25.32
C VAL A 484 -3.38 23.66 25.08
N LEU A 485 -3.32 22.33 25.15
CA LEU A 485 -4.47 21.44 25.05
C LEU A 485 -4.98 21.13 26.45
N HIS A 486 -6.25 21.42 26.70
CA HIS A 486 -6.93 20.96 27.90
C HIS A 486 -7.95 19.86 27.55
N SER A 487 -8.14 18.92 28.46
CA SER A 487 -9.33 18.07 28.44
C SER A 487 -10.51 18.83 29.03
N SER A 488 -11.72 18.30 28.87
CA SER A 488 -12.88 18.80 29.63
C SER A 488 -12.66 18.75 31.16
N ALA A 489 -11.68 17.99 31.66
CA ALA A 489 -11.34 17.94 33.08
C ALA A 489 -10.60 19.15 33.62
N GLY A 490 -9.82 19.84 32.78
CA GLY A 490 -9.14 21.09 33.16
C GLY A 490 -10.10 22.23 33.56
N LYS A 491 -11.40 22.07 33.32
CA LYS A 491 -12.47 23.05 33.61
C LYS A 491 -13.55 22.51 34.55
N GLY A 492 -13.24 21.49 35.35
CA GLY A 492 -14.11 20.97 36.41
C GLY A 492 -15.15 19.93 35.99
N ARG A 493 -14.96 19.26 34.84
CA ARG A 493 -15.71 18.06 34.45
C ARG A 493 -14.80 16.82 34.52
N GLU A 494 -15.27 15.64 34.17
CA GLU A 494 -14.38 14.49 33.95
C GLU A 494 -13.96 14.45 32.46
N GLY A 495 -12.71 14.04 32.17
CA GLY A 495 -11.91 14.60 31.07
C GLY A 495 -11.89 13.82 29.77
N ALA A 496 -12.79 14.13 28.83
CA ALA A 496 -12.68 13.72 27.44
C ALA A 496 -11.81 14.71 26.63
N GLY A 497 -11.25 14.22 25.53
CA GLY A 497 -10.40 14.95 24.58
C GLY A 497 -9.32 14.00 24.08
N GLY A 498 -8.85 14.09 22.83
CA GLY A 498 -8.02 13.07 22.17
C GLY A 498 -8.79 12.29 21.10
N TRP A 499 -8.48 11.01 20.88
CA TRP A 499 -9.33 10.16 20.03
C TRP A 499 -10.58 9.76 20.82
N PHE A 500 -11.75 9.86 20.21
CA PHE A 500 -13.02 9.62 20.88
C PHE A 500 -13.95 8.79 19.99
N TRP A 501 -14.61 7.82 20.62
CA TRP A 501 -15.59 6.91 20.06
C TRP A 501 -16.90 7.05 20.83
N ARG A 502 -17.93 7.59 20.16
CA ARG A 502 -19.31 7.52 20.64
C ARG A 502 -19.93 6.19 20.24
N LEU A 503 -20.33 5.39 21.22
CA LEU A 503 -21.10 4.16 21.00
C LEU A 503 -22.55 4.50 20.61
N PRO A 504 -23.31 3.54 20.03
CA PRO A 504 -24.76 3.69 19.84
C PRO A 504 -25.46 3.88 21.18
N ASP A 505 -26.74 4.27 21.14
CA ASP A 505 -27.59 4.26 22.33
C ASP A 505 -27.83 2.80 22.75
N LEU A 506 -27.21 2.39 23.85
CA LEU A 506 -27.19 1.01 24.34
C LEU A 506 -27.70 0.99 25.79
N ASP A 507 -28.35 -0.11 26.19
CA ASP A 507 -28.63 -0.36 27.60
C ASP A 507 -27.30 -0.44 28.38
N PRO A 508 -27.03 0.45 29.35
CA PRO A 508 -25.81 0.41 30.15
C PRO A 508 -25.58 -0.93 30.84
N LEU A 509 -26.65 -1.68 31.16
CA LEU A 509 -26.55 -3.00 31.78
C LEU A 509 -26.01 -4.07 30.82
N SER A 510 -26.08 -3.85 29.51
CA SER A 510 -25.55 -4.74 28.47
C SER A 510 -24.06 -4.50 28.17
N VAL A 511 -23.51 -3.37 28.59
CA VAL A 511 -22.12 -2.97 28.28
C VAL A 511 -21.20 -3.34 29.43
N ARG A 512 -20.08 -4.01 29.12
CA ARG A 512 -19.00 -4.30 30.06
C ARG A 512 -17.67 -3.86 29.45
N VAL A 513 -16.84 -3.26 30.29
CA VAL A 513 -15.49 -2.85 29.92
C VAL A 513 -14.48 -3.59 30.77
N TYR A 514 -13.36 -4.01 30.16
CA TYR A 514 -12.31 -4.78 30.80
C TYR A 514 -10.95 -4.22 30.46
N SER A 515 -10.02 -4.28 31.40
CA SER A 515 -8.61 -4.00 31.20
C SER A 515 -7.78 -4.90 32.13
N PRO A 516 -6.44 -4.92 32.00
CA PRO A 516 -5.58 -5.57 32.99
C PRO A 516 -5.74 -5.03 34.41
N ASN A 517 -6.25 -3.80 34.57
CA ASN A 517 -6.47 -3.18 35.89
C ASN A 517 -7.76 -3.67 36.56
N GLY A 518 -8.68 -4.29 35.82
CA GLY A 518 -9.97 -4.74 36.34
C GLY A 518 -11.11 -4.59 35.34
N ALA A 519 -12.33 -4.84 35.81
CA ALA A 519 -13.56 -4.76 35.02
C ALA A 519 -14.47 -3.64 35.54
N GLY A 520 -15.16 -2.97 34.63
CA GLY A 520 -16.09 -1.88 34.92
C GLY A 520 -15.47 -0.48 34.78
N GLU A 521 -16.35 0.51 34.63
CA GLU A 521 -15.98 1.92 34.35
C GLU A 521 -14.94 2.46 35.35
N ALA A 522 -15.16 2.27 36.65
CA ALA A 522 -14.29 2.79 37.71
C ALA A 522 -12.87 2.21 37.73
N GLU A 523 -12.66 1.01 37.17
CA GLU A 523 -11.34 0.38 37.09
C GLU A 523 -10.57 0.77 35.82
N VAL A 524 -11.24 1.36 34.83
CA VAL A 524 -10.66 1.71 33.53
C VAL A 524 -10.49 3.21 33.38
N ASP A 525 -11.50 4.01 33.73
CA ASP A 525 -11.52 5.44 33.49
C ASP A 525 -10.37 6.18 34.19
N GLY A 526 -9.69 7.04 33.44
CA GLY A 526 -8.55 7.82 33.91
C GLY A 526 -7.27 7.01 34.16
N ARG A 527 -7.24 5.71 33.80
CA ARG A 527 -6.07 4.85 33.98
C ARG A 527 -5.42 4.49 32.66
N THR A 528 -4.10 4.35 32.69
CA THR A 528 -3.35 3.76 31.57
C THR A 528 -3.47 2.25 31.61
N ALA A 529 -3.74 1.64 30.45
CA ALA A 529 -3.74 0.20 30.26
C ALA A 529 -3.30 -0.12 28.83
N PRO A 530 -2.54 -1.21 28.60
CA PRO A 530 -2.09 -1.58 27.25
C PRO A 530 -3.23 -1.93 26.31
N TRP A 531 -4.38 -2.35 26.85
CA TRP A 531 -5.60 -2.62 26.11
C TRP A 531 -6.84 -2.38 26.97
N LEU A 532 -7.97 -2.19 26.28
CA LEU A 532 -9.32 -2.12 26.81
C LEU A 532 -10.22 -3.02 25.94
N ALA A 533 -11.06 -3.86 26.54
CA ALA A 533 -12.09 -4.59 25.82
C ALA A 533 -13.48 -4.05 26.16
N VAL A 534 -14.32 -3.91 25.15
CA VAL A 534 -15.73 -3.51 25.25
C VAL A 534 -16.56 -4.69 24.80
N VAL A 535 -17.38 -5.21 25.71
CA VAL A 535 -18.27 -6.33 25.44
C VAL A 535 -19.70 -5.84 25.57
N VAL A 536 -20.46 -5.96 24.49
CA VAL A 536 -21.89 -5.62 24.46
C VAL A 536 -22.69 -6.91 24.34
N ALA A 537 -23.33 -7.29 25.44
CA ALA A 537 -24.19 -8.46 25.55
C ALA A 537 -25.65 -8.10 25.23
N ASP A 538 -25.87 -7.35 24.14
CA ASP A 538 -27.20 -7.07 23.61
C ASP A 538 -27.84 -8.40 23.14
N PRO A 539 -29.10 -8.69 23.51
CA PRO A 539 -29.73 -9.97 23.16
C PRO A 539 -29.90 -10.21 21.66
N GLU A 540 -30.05 -9.15 20.85
CA GLU A 540 -30.29 -9.25 19.41
C GLU A 540 -29.00 -9.11 18.61
N ARG A 541 -28.10 -8.21 19.05
CA ARG A 541 -26.92 -7.79 18.30
C ARG A 541 -25.70 -7.70 19.20
N PRO A 542 -25.23 -8.83 19.78
CA PRO A 542 -24.04 -8.83 20.62
C PRO A 542 -22.77 -8.58 19.80
N TRP A 543 -21.80 -7.89 20.39
CA TRP A 543 -20.52 -7.63 19.75
C TRP A 543 -19.41 -7.36 20.78
N THR A 544 -18.16 -7.48 20.33
CA THR A 544 -16.97 -7.21 21.14
C THR A 544 -16.00 -6.34 20.37
N ALA A 545 -15.38 -5.37 21.05
CA ALA A 545 -14.25 -4.61 20.51
C ALA A 545 -13.05 -4.63 21.46
N VAL A 546 -11.84 -4.72 20.92
CA VAL A 546 -10.59 -4.62 21.70
C VAL A 546 -9.81 -3.42 21.20
N LEU A 547 -9.56 -2.47 22.09
CA LEU A 547 -8.78 -1.26 21.84
C LEU A 547 -7.36 -1.42 22.40
N SER A 548 -6.38 -0.88 21.70
CA SER A 548 -4.98 -0.79 22.15
C SER A 548 -4.29 0.40 21.49
N GLY A 549 -3.07 0.72 21.92
CA GLY A 549 -2.21 1.72 21.24
C GLY A 549 -1.90 2.97 22.07
N PRO A 550 -2.89 3.66 22.66
CA PRO A 550 -2.61 4.86 23.45
C PRO A 550 -1.68 4.58 24.62
N THR A 551 -0.71 5.48 24.78
CA THR A 551 0.05 5.63 26.04
C THR A 551 -0.69 6.53 27.04
N ASP A 552 -1.74 7.20 26.58
CA ASP A 552 -2.59 8.08 27.37
C ASP A 552 -3.56 7.29 28.26
N PRO A 553 -4.02 7.89 29.38
CA PRO A 553 -5.14 7.36 30.13
C PRO A 553 -6.37 7.14 29.24
N TRP A 554 -7.11 6.08 29.51
CA TRP A 554 -8.39 5.84 28.86
C TRP A 554 -9.48 6.75 29.45
N PHE A 555 -10.25 7.39 28.59
CA PHE A 555 -11.55 7.97 28.94
C PHE A 555 -12.63 6.92 28.70
N VAL A 556 -13.43 6.57 29.71
CA VAL A 556 -14.52 5.60 29.58
C VAL A 556 -15.75 6.08 30.33
N ARG A 557 -16.87 6.17 29.64
CA ARG A 557 -18.20 6.29 30.23
C ARG A 557 -19.09 5.17 29.69
N VAL A 558 -19.84 4.54 30.58
CA VAL A 558 -20.83 3.50 30.29
C VAL A 558 -22.19 3.90 30.88
N SER A 559 -22.21 4.33 32.15
CA SER A 559 -23.48 4.61 32.85
C SER A 559 -24.13 5.95 32.49
N PRO A 560 -23.44 7.11 32.50
CA PRO A 560 -24.09 8.39 32.22
C PRO A 560 -24.35 8.59 30.72
N TYR A 561 -23.46 8.03 29.90
CA TYR A 561 -23.57 7.86 28.46
C TYR A 561 -22.45 6.92 28.01
N GLN A 562 -22.50 6.39 26.78
CA GLN A 562 -21.49 5.45 26.29
C GLN A 562 -20.46 6.14 25.40
N GLY A 563 -19.25 6.36 25.91
CA GLY A 563 -18.16 6.99 25.17
C GLY A 563 -16.79 6.52 25.64
N ILE A 564 -15.90 6.26 24.69
CA ILE A 564 -14.56 5.73 24.93
C ILE A 564 -13.54 6.60 24.21
N GLY A 565 -12.39 6.89 24.81
CA GLY A 565 -11.36 7.67 24.15
C GLY A 565 -9.98 7.54 24.77
N SER A 566 -8.98 8.10 24.08
CA SER A 566 -7.68 8.40 24.69
C SER A 566 -7.74 9.80 25.29
N ALA A 567 -7.18 10.03 26.48
CA ALA A 567 -7.21 11.32 27.17
C ALA A 567 -5.80 11.91 27.40
N PRO A 568 -5.16 12.51 26.37
CA PRO A 568 -3.79 13.02 26.46
C PRO A 568 -3.61 14.16 27.48
N ALA A 569 -4.66 14.92 27.75
CA ALA A 569 -4.65 16.03 28.71
C ALA A 569 -5.44 15.70 29.99
N TRP A 570 -5.37 14.44 30.45
CA TRP A 570 -6.11 13.97 31.64
C TRP A 570 -5.67 14.64 32.93
N ALA A 571 -4.40 14.46 33.32
CA ALA A 571 -3.87 14.96 34.60
C ALA A 571 -3.33 16.40 34.51
N ALA A 572 -2.77 16.76 33.36
CA ALA A 572 -2.21 18.08 33.10
C ALA A 572 -2.45 18.48 31.63
N PRO A 573 -2.43 19.78 31.31
CA PRO A 573 -2.52 20.23 29.93
C PRO A 573 -1.32 19.76 29.11
N VAL A 574 -1.53 19.49 27.82
CA VAL A 574 -0.43 19.23 26.88
C VAL A 574 0.02 20.56 26.29
N VAL A 575 1.30 20.90 26.46
CA VAL A 575 1.89 22.14 25.94
C VAL A 575 2.79 21.80 24.74
N LEU A 576 2.57 22.46 23.61
CA LEU A 576 3.33 22.30 22.37
C LEU A 576 3.77 23.68 21.87
N GLY A 577 5.07 23.87 21.67
CA GLY A 577 5.59 25.02 20.94
C GLY A 577 5.47 24.85 19.41
N PRO A 578 5.65 25.92 18.61
CA PRO A 578 5.59 25.85 17.16
C PRO A 578 6.48 24.75 16.57
N GLY A 579 5.93 23.94 15.66
CA GLY A 579 6.58 22.79 15.04
C GLY A 579 6.65 21.52 15.90
N GLN A 580 6.34 21.60 17.20
CA GLN A 580 6.26 20.41 18.06
C GLN A 580 5.04 19.57 17.71
N ARG A 581 5.17 18.26 17.94
CA ARG A 581 4.20 17.25 17.50
C ARG A 581 3.63 16.47 18.67
N ARG A 582 2.35 16.14 18.57
CA ARG A 582 1.67 15.18 19.43
C ARG A 582 1.01 14.10 18.58
N GLU A 583 1.43 12.86 18.76
CA GLU A 583 0.82 11.70 18.11
C GLU A 583 -0.26 11.09 19.00
N ILE A 584 -1.37 10.69 18.39
CA ILE A 584 -2.46 9.92 18.99
C ILE A 584 -2.70 8.71 18.08
N ALA A 585 -2.43 7.51 18.58
CA ALA A 585 -2.59 6.26 17.85
C ALA A 585 -3.49 5.29 18.61
N VAL A 586 -4.51 4.76 17.94
CA VAL A 586 -5.46 3.79 18.49
C VAL A 586 -5.67 2.68 17.48
N ARG A 587 -5.68 1.43 17.93
CA ARG A 587 -6.18 0.27 17.18
C ARG A 587 -7.44 -0.24 17.82
N VAL A 588 -8.44 -0.60 17.02
CA VAL A 588 -9.69 -1.21 17.48
C VAL A 588 -10.01 -2.42 16.63
N ALA A 589 -10.00 -3.61 17.23
CA ALA A 589 -10.45 -4.83 16.58
C ALA A 589 -11.93 -5.09 16.92
N PHE A 590 -12.78 -5.26 15.92
CA PHE A 590 -14.22 -5.49 16.05
C PHE A 590 -14.57 -6.94 15.73
N TYR A 591 -15.45 -7.51 16.55
CA TYR A 591 -15.90 -8.89 16.45
C TYR A 591 -17.42 -8.96 16.64
N ASP A 592 -18.05 -9.81 15.84
CA ASP A 592 -19.43 -10.24 16.09
C ASP A 592 -19.50 -11.13 17.34
N GLY A 593 -20.58 -10.99 18.11
CA GLY A 593 -20.84 -11.76 19.31
C GLY A 593 -20.07 -11.32 20.56
N VAL A 594 -20.42 -11.94 21.69
CA VAL A 594 -19.68 -11.79 22.95
C VAL A 594 -18.44 -12.67 22.91
N ARG A 595 -17.28 -12.07 23.17
CA ARG A 595 -16.03 -12.79 23.41
C ARG A 595 -15.57 -12.52 24.83
N THR A 596 -15.09 -13.56 25.50
CA THR A 596 -14.45 -13.42 26.81
C THR A 596 -13.08 -12.75 26.62
N PRO A 597 -12.74 -11.72 27.42
CA PRO A 597 -11.47 -10.99 27.34
C PRO A 597 -10.22 -11.86 27.49
#